data_AF-A0A9P0G6Q9-F1
#
_entry.id   AF-A0A9P0G6Q9-F1
#
_cell.length_a   1.000
_cell.length_b   1.000
_cell.length_c   1.000
_cell.angle_alpha   90.00
_cell.angle_beta   90.00
_cell.angle_gamma   90.00
#
_symmetry.space_group_name_H-M   'P 1'
#
loop_
_entity.id
_entity.type
_entity.pdbx_description
1 polymer ?
#
loop_
_entity_poly.entity_id
_entity_poly.type
_entity_poly.pdbx_seq_one_letter_code
_entity_poly.pdbx_strand_id
1 'polypeptide(L)'
;MSTLSKQDKAAISHCALAITSIFGLLGVNDRYIGAAPSFMILTANAVVGTLRILGENVDKIYKYTSATEQLLVLPTVVASLLDKYYNQQELSYAAIAIPAIPLTFYFMGKGELMVESRKTIVLVSSAVMAYLSIKNNNKSGLWACGTYLFIVFFLNDFEDTVFNIPTQDWCNVGMCFFALFCLRAINVNNVSF
;
A
#
# COMPACT_ATOMS: atom_id res chain seq x y z
N MET A 1 28.74 6.22 -21.53
CA MET A 1 27.72 6.17 -20.47
C MET A 1 26.55 5.36 -21.03
N SER A 2 26.40 4.09 -20.67
CA SER A 2 25.31 3.25 -21.21
C SER A 2 23.98 3.74 -20.66
N THR A 3 23.04 4.10 -21.52
CA THR A 3 21.68 4.47 -21.11
C THR A 3 20.96 3.23 -20.58
N LEU A 4 20.54 3.27 -19.32
CA LEU A 4 19.71 2.22 -18.71
C LEU A 4 18.49 1.93 -19.58
N SER A 5 18.19 0.65 -19.77
CA SER A 5 17.00 0.22 -20.50
C SER A 5 15.74 0.61 -19.72
N LYS A 6 14.57 0.60 -20.38
CA LYS A 6 13.29 0.85 -19.71
C LYS A 6 13.01 -0.17 -18.60
N GLN A 7 13.43 -1.42 -18.80
CA GLN A 7 13.30 -2.50 -17.81
C GLN A 7 14.18 -2.24 -16.59
N ASP A 8 15.42 -1.77 -16.79
CA ASP A 8 16.32 -1.46 -15.67
C ASP A 8 15.75 -0.34 -14.79
N LYS A 9 15.18 0.70 -15.40
CA LYS A 9 14.53 1.81 -14.67
C LYS A 9 13.35 1.33 -13.83
N ALA A 10 12.57 0.40 -14.36
CA ALA A 10 11.43 -0.18 -13.67
C ALA A 10 11.81 -1.12 -12.53
N ALA A 11 12.86 -1.94 -12.73
CA ALA A 11 13.42 -2.76 -11.66
C ALA A 11 13.94 -1.87 -10.53
N ILE A 12 14.61 -0.76 -10.85
CA ILE A 12 15.10 0.22 -9.87
C ILE A 12 13.94 0.88 -9.11
N SER A 13 12.83 1.23 -9.77
CA SER A 13 11.67 1.84 -9.10
C SER A 13 11.01 0.87 -8.10
N HIS A 14 10.86 -0.40 -8.46
CA HIS A 14 10.40 -1.45 -7.53
C HIS A 14 11.40 -1.71 -6.39
N CYS A 15 12.71 -1.73 -6.66
CA CYS A 15 13.73 -1.85 -5.62
C CYS A 15 13.66 -0.67 -4.64
N ALA A 16 13.46 0.55 -5.13
CA ALA A 16 13.30 1.73 -4.28
C ALA A 16 12.06 1.62 -3.39
N LEU A 17 10.94 1.10 -3.91
CA LEU A 17 9.75 0.82 -3.11
C LEU A 17 10.00 -0.26 -2.06
N ALA A 18 10.70 -1.34 -2.41
CA ALA A 18 11.06 -2.40 -1.47
C ALA A 18 11.90 -1.85 -0.30
N ILE A 19 12.95 -1.07 -0.62
CA ILE A 19 13.82 -0.45 0.38
C ILE A 19 13.04 0.52 1.26
N THR A 20 12.19 1.37 0.66
CA THR A 20 11.36 2.33 1.41
C THR A 20 10.40 1.62 2.35
N SER A 21 9.83 0.50 1.92
CA SER A 21 8.90 -0.30 2.71
C SER A 21 9.61 -1.07 3.83
N ILE A 22 10.82 -1.58 3.58
CA ILE A 22 11.68 -2.17 4.62
C ILE A 22 12.05 -1.12 5.67
N PHE A 23 12.42 0.08 5.24
CA PHE A 23 12.68 1.18 6.16
C PHE A 23 11.44 1.51 7.01
N GLY A 24 10.25 1.51 6.40
CA GLY A 24 8.98 1.61 7.12
C GLY A 24 8.80 0.51 8.16
N LEU A 25 9.03 -0.75 7.78
CA LEU A 25 8.92 -1.91 8.67
C LEU A 25 9.88 -1.83 9.87
N LEU A 26 11.12 -1.39 9.65
CA LEU A 26 12.11 -1.20 10.72
C LEU A 26 11.78 -0.01 11.62
N GLY A 27 11.05 0.97 11.09
CA GLY A 27 10.68 2.17 11.81
C GLY A 27 9.42 2.02 12.66
N VAL A 28 8.48 1.13 12.30
CA VAL A 28 7.19 1.01 13.02
C VAL A 28 7.34 0.43 14.42
N ASN A 29 6.51 0.93 15.34
CA ASN A 29 6.35 0.34 16.65
C ASN A 29 5.40 -0.87 16.57
N ASP A 30 5.86 -2.05 16.99
CA ASP A 30 5.10 -3.30 17.01
C ASP A 30 3.82 -3.25 17.85
N ARG A 31 3.66 -2.20 18.67
CA ARG A 31 2.46 -1.98 19.49
C ARG A 31 1.18 -1.80 18.64
N TYR A 32 1.26 -1.21 17.45
CA TYR A 32 0.06 -0.85 16.68
C TYR A 32 -0.34 -1.94 15.71
N ILE A 33 -1.58 -2.41 15.85
CA ILE A 33 -2.17 -3.42 14.97
C ILE A 33 -2.16 -2.94 13.52
N GLY A 34 -1.62 -3.74 12.61
CA GLY A 34 -1.63 -3.46 11.16
C GLY A 34 -0.40 -2.71 10.62
N ALA A 35 0.43 -2.10 11.48
CA ALA A 35 1.54 -1.26 11.02
C ALA A 35 2.64 -2.08 10.34
N ALA A 36 3.14 -3.13 11.01
CA ALA A 36 4.09 -4.06 10.40
C ALA A 36 3.49 -4.79 9.19
N PRO A 37 2.26 -5.36 9.25
CA PRO A 37 1.61 -5.97 8.10
C PRO A 37 1.54 -5.07 6.86
N SER A 38 1.21 -3.77 6.99
CA SER A 38 1.12 -2.88 5.83
C SER A 38 2.45 -2.76 5.08
N PHE A 39 3.55 -2.62 5.83
CA PHE A 39 4.88 -2.50 5.23
C PHE A 39 5.41 -3.84 4.71
N MET A 40 5.09 -4.96 5.36
CA MET A 40 5.45 -6.29 4.86
C MET A 40 4.76 -6.60 3.52
N ILE A 41 3.48 -6.23 3.37
CA ILE A 41 2.75 -6.42 2.12
C ILE A 41 3.39 -5.59 1.00
N LEU A 42 3.72 -4.32 1.27
CA LEU A 42 4.40 -3.45 0.31
C LEU A 42 5.77 -3.99 -0.09
N THR A 43 6.58 -4.43 0.87
CA THR A 43 7.88 -5.05 0.61
C THR A 43 7.74 -6.30 -0.25
N ALA A 44 6.80 -7.20 0.10
CA ALA A 44 6.58 -8.42 -0.65
C ALA A 44 6.17 -8.14 -2.10
N ASN A 45 5.22 -7.22 -2.32
CA ASN A 45 4.81 -6.88 -3.68
C ASN A 45 5.94 -6.22 -4.47
N ALA A 46 6.72 -5.33 -3.85
CA ALA A 46 7.83 -4.67 -4.50
C ALA A 46 8.94 -5.66 -4.90
N VAL A 47 9.33 -6.59 -4.02
CA VAL A 47 10.33 -7.63 -4.30
C VAL A 47 9.86 -8.55 -5.43
N VAL A 48 8.62 -9.03 -5.36
CA VAL A 48 8.06 -9.89 -6.42
C VAL A 48 7.96 -9.13 -7.75
N GLY A 49 7.62 -7.83 -7.70
CA GLY A 49 7.63 -6.94 -8.87
C GLY A 49 9.01 -6.80 -9.51
N THR A 50 10.06 -6.62 -8.70
CA THR A 50 11.45 -6.60 -9.18
C THR A 50 11.79 -7.92 -9.90
N LEU A 51 11.53 -9.07 -9.28
CA LEU A 51 11.82 -10.39 -9.86
C LEU A 51 11.09 -10.57 -11.20
N ARG A 52 9.81 -10.17 -11.27
CA ARG A 52 9.01 -10.21 -12.49
C ARG A 52 9.62 -9.38 -13.62
N ILE A 53 10.09 -8.16 -13.33
CA ILE A 53 10.71 -7.28 -14.33
C ILE A 53 12.05 -7.84 -14.83
N LEU A 54 12.78 -8.53 -13.96
CA LEU A 54 14.03 -9.20 -14.31
C LEU A 54 13.83 -10.49 -15.12
N GLY A 55 12.57 -10.90 -15.38
CA GLY A 55 12.23 -12.04 -16.24
C GLY A 55 11.95 -13.34 -15.50
N GLU A 56 11.88 -13.32 -14.16
CA GLU A 56 11.48 -14.50 -13.38
C GLU A 56 9.99 -14.82 -13.58
N ASN A 57 9.66 -16.11 -13.65
CA ASN A 57 8.27 -16.57 -13.85
C ASN A 57 7.48 -16.52 -12.53
N VAL A 58 7.13 -15.31 -12.10
CA VAL A 58 6.40 -15.04 -10.84
C VAL A 58 5.07 -14.31 -11.06
N ASP A 59 4.52 -14.31 -12.28
CA ASP A 59 3.30 -13.57 -12.63
C ASP A 59 2.10 -13.88 -11.73
N LYS A 60 1.91 -15.15 -11.36
CA LYS A 60 0.82 -15.56 -10.45
C LYS A 60 1.02 -14.98 -9.05
N ILE A 61 2.25 -15.05 -8.53
CA ILE A 61 2.61 -14.51 -7.22
C ILE A 61 2.42 -12.99 -7.23
N TYR A 62 2.88 -12.31 -8.28
CA TYR A 62 2.74 -10.87 -8.43
C TYR A 62 1.27 -10.43 -8.44
N LYS A 63 0.39 -11.15 -9.15
CA LYS A 63 -1.05 -10.89 -9.12
C LYS A 63 -1.62 -10.99 -7.70
N TYR A 64 -1.22 -12.00 -6.94
CA TYR A 64 -1.67 -12.16 -5.55
C TYR A 64 -1.14 -11.07 -4.62
N THR A 65 0.15 -10.74 -4.70
CA THR A 65 0.75 -9.67 -3.87
C THR A 65 0.16 -8.31 -4.22
N SER A 66 -0.10 -8.05 -5.51
CA SER A 66 -0.72 -6.79 -5.96
C SER A 66 -2.17 -6.68 -5.50
N ALA A 67 -2.96 -7.77 -5.56
CA ALA A 67 -4.32 -7.78 -5.03
C ALA A 67 -4.34 -7.55 -3.50
N THR A 68 -3.39 -8.18 -2.79
CA THR A 68 -3.23 -8.02 -1.34
C THR A 68 -2.83 -6.58 -0.99
N GLU A 69 -1.88 -5.99 -1.72
CA GLU A 69 -1.46 -4.59 -1.55
C GLU A 69 -2.66 -3.65 -1.68
N GLN A 70 -3.38 -3.76 -2.80
CA GLN A 70 -4.47 -2.86 -3.14
C GLN A 70 -5.63 -2.90 -2.15
N LEU A 71 -5.90 -4.07 -1.55
CA LEU A 71 -7.02 -4.26 -0.63
C LEU A 71 -6.65 -4.07 0.83
N LEU A 72 -5.45 -4.42 1.27
CA LEU A 72 -5.13 -4.50 2.70
C LEU A 72 -4.19 -3.41 3.20
N VAL A 73 -3.36 -2.79 2.35
CA VAL A 73 -2.34 -1.83 2.84
C VAL A 73 -2.98 -0.60 3.47
N LEU A 74 -3.89 0.08 2.78
CA LEU A 74 -4.53 1.28 3.35
C LEU A 74 -5.38 0.94 4.59
N PRO A 75 -6.24 -0.10 4.59
CA PRO A 75 -7.01 -0.44 5.79
C PRO A 75 -6.16 -0.87 7.00
N THR A 76 -5.03 -1.55 6.79
CA THR A 76 -4.12 -1.90 7.88
C THR A 76 -3.45 -0.66 8.49
N VAL A 77 -3.10 0.35 7.69
CA VAL A 77 -2.65 1.65 8.21
C VAL A 77 -3.77 2.36 8.98
N VAL A 78 -5.01 2.33 8.49
CA VAL A 78 -6.17 2.90 9.20
C VAL A 78 -6.39 2.21 10.55
N ALA A 79 -6.29 0.88 10.58
CA ALA A 79 -6.36 0.11 11.82
C ALA A 79 -5.29 0.57 12.83
N SER A 80 -4.06 0.79 12.39
CA SER A 80 -3.00 1.32 13.26
C SER A 80 -3.31 2.71 13.80
N LEU A 81 -3.93 3.58 13.00
CA LEU A 81 -4.34 4.91 13.45
C LEU A 81 -5.52 4.86 14.44
N LEU A 82 -6.48 3.95 14.23
CA LEU A 82 -7.59 3.72 15.16
C LEU A 82 -7.08 3.24 16.51
N ASP A 83 -6.18 2.25 16.50
CA ASP A 83 -5.55 1.72 17.70
C ASP A 83 -4.72 2.80 18.42
N LYS A 84 -3.92 3.56 17.67
CA LYS A 84 -3.10 4.66 18.21
C LYS A 84 -3.92 5.76 18.88
N TYR A 85 -5.02 6.21 18.27
CA TYR A 85 -5.77 7.37 18.76
C TYR A 85 -6.86 7.02 19.77
N TYR A 86 -7.45 5.83 19.68
CA TYR A 86 -8.63 5.47 20.46
C TYR A 86 -8.47 4.16 21.23
N ASN A 87 -7.38 3.40 21.03
CA ASN A 87 -7.17 2.08 21.66
C ASN A 87 -8.36 1.13 21.43
N GLN A 88 -9.03 1.27 20.28
CA GLN A 88 -10.22 0.50 19.89
C GLN A 88 -9.80 -0.69 19.02
N GLN A 89 -9.34 -1.75 19.68
CA GLN A 89 -8.86 -2.96 19.00
C GLN A 89 -9.94 -3.61 18.13
N GLU A 90 -11.20 -3.64 18.58
CA GLU A 90 -12.32 -4.23 17.84
C GLU A 90 -12.53 -3.55 16.47
N LEU A 91 -12.54 -2.22 16.44
CA LEU A 91 -12.65 -1.47 15.18
C LEU A 91 -11.41 -1.64 14.30
N SER A 92 -10.23 -1.75 14.91
CA SER A 92 -8.98 -1.98 14.21
C SER A 92 -8.97 -3.35 13.52
N TYR A 93 -9.46 -4.39 14.19
CA TYR A 93 -9.65 -5.71 13.59
C TYR A 93 -10.72 -5.69 12.49
N ALA A 94 -11.85 -5.02 12.70
CA ALA A 94 -12.90 -4.89 11.69
C ALA A 94 -12.38 -4.19 10.42
N ALA A 95 -11.56 -3.16 10.57
CA ALA A 95 -10.93 -2.44 9.47
C ALA A 95 -10.01 -3.33 8.62
N ILE A 96 -9.43 -4.40 9.19
CA ILE A 96 -8.60 -5.38 8.46
C ILE A 96 -9.45 -6.54 7.92
N ALA A 97 -10.41 -7.02 8.69
CA ALA A 97 -11.21 -8.20 8.37
C ALA A 97 -12.17 -7.95 7.20
N ILE A 98 -12.84 -6.78 7.16
CA ILE A 98 -13.80 -6.47 6.09
C ILE A 98 -13.12 -6.48 4.70
N PRO A 99 -11.96 -5.83 4.51
CA PRO A 99 -11.23 -5.88 3.24
C PRO A 99 -10.61 -7.25 2.90
N ALA A 100 -10.43 -8.14 3.89
CA ALA A 100 -9.96 -9.50 3.63
C ALA A 100 -11.03 -10.35 2.93
N ILE A 101 -12.32 -10.06 3.10
CA ILE A 101 -13.42 -10.81 2.47
C ILE A 101 -13.30 -10.80 0.92
N PRO A 102 -13.26 -9.65 0.23
CA PRO A 102 -13.09 -9.65 -1.23
C PRO A 102 -11.76 -10.26 -1.68
N LEU A 103 -10.71 -10.18 -0.86
CA LEU A 103 -9.45 -10.86 -1.15
C LEU A 103 -9.61 -12.39 -1.13
N THR A 104 -10.36 -12.95 -0.16
CA THR A 104 -10.66 -14.39 -0.16
C THR A 104 -11.45 -14.82 -1.38
N PHE A 105 -12.45 -14.02 -1.80
CA PHE A 105 -13.20 -14.31 -3.04
C PHE A 105 -12.32 -14.25 -4.28
N TYR A 106 -11.38 -13.31 -4.34
CA TYR A 106 -10.38 -13.26 -5.41
C TYR A 106 -9.56 -14.54 -5.48
N PHE A 107 -9.07 -15.05 -4.35
CA PHE A 107 -8.32 -16.31 -4.30
C PHE A 107 -9.17 -17.54 -4.67
N MET A 108 -10.49 -17.48 -4.49
CA MET A 108 -11.43 -18.51 -4.94
C MET A 108 -11.81 -18.40 -6.44
N GLY A 109 -11.18 -17.51 -7.20
CA GLY A 109 -11.44 -17.33 -8.63
C GLY A 109 -12.63 -16.43 -8.96
N LYS A 110 -13.20 -15.72 -7.98
CA LYS A 110 -14.32 -14.77 -8.18
C LYS A 110 -13.80 -13.34 -8.31
N GLY A 111 -12.98 -13.09 -9.33
CA GLY A 111 -12.19 -11.85 -9.45
C GLY A 111 -12.98 -10.57 -9.74
N GLU A 112 -14.16 -10.65 -10.34
CA GLU A 112 -14.99 -9.47 -10.69
C GLU A 112 -15.45 -8.70 -9.45
N LEU A 113 -15.85 -9.42 -8.39
CA LEU A 113 -16.26 -8.84 -7.10
C LEU A 113 -15.13 -8.04 -6.44
N MET A 114 -13.87 -8.38 -6.74
CA MET A 114 -12.70 -7.69 -6.20
C MET A 114 -12.59 -6.26 -6.74
N VAL A 115 -12.87 -6.04 -8.03
CA VAL A 115 -12.65 -4.76 -8.71
C VAL A 115 -13.56 -3.67 -8.15
N GLU A 116 -14.85 -3.99 -7.98
CA GLU A 116 -15.84 -3.07 -7.40
C GLU A 116 -15.59 -2.85 -5.91
N SER A 117 -15.35 -3.94 -5.16
CA SER A 117 -15.10 -3.85 -3.71
C SER A 117 -13.85 -3.04 -3.39
N ARG A 118 -12.80 -3.11 -4.23
CA ARG A 118 -11.55 -2.38 -4.05
C ARG A 118 -11.78 -0.87 -4.02
N LYS A 119 -12.50 -0.28 -4.99
CA LYS A 119 -12.74 1.17 -5.03
C LYS A 119 -13.49 1.63 -3.77
N THR A 120 -14.50 0.87 -3.35
CA THR A 120 -15.27 1.13 -2.14
C THR A 120 -14.41 1.07 -0.88
N ILE A 121 -13.58 0.02 -0.74
CA ILE A 121 -12.65 -0.13 0.39
C ILE A 121 -11.67 1.03 0.47
N VAL A 122 -11.09 1.43 -0.67
CA VAL A 122 -10.17 2.57 -0.71
C VAL A 122 -10.88 3.85 -0.29
N LEU A 123 -12.05 4.15 -0.84
CA LEU A 123 -12.79 5.36 -0.49
C LEU A 123 -13.15 5.42 1.00
N VAL A 124 -13.67 4.32 1.56
CA VAL A 124 -14.03 4.25 2.97
C VAL A 124 -12.80 4.38 3.86
N SER A 125 -11.72 3.65 3.55
CA SER A 125 -10.49 3.69 4.35
C SER A 125 -9.82 5.07 4.27
N SER A 126 -9.83 5.70 3.10
CA SER A 126 -9.36 7.08 2.91
C SER A 126 -10.22 8.08 3.71
N ALA A 127 -11.55 7.94 3.69
CA ALA A 127 -12.43 8.80 4.47
C ALA A 127 -12.17 8.68 5.98
N VAL A 128 -12.00 7.45 6.47
CA VAL A 128 -11.63 7.20 7.88
C VAL A 128 -10.25 7.78 8.18
N MET A 129 -9.24 7.52 7.35
CA MET A 129 -7.89 8.09 7.53
C MET A 129 -7.93 9.62 7.57
N ALA A 130 -8.67 10.26 6.66
CA ALA A 130 -8.80 11.71 6.61
C ALA A 130 -9.48 12.24 7.87
N TYR A 131 -10.58 11.62 8.32
CA TYR A 131 -11.25 11.98 9.56
C TYR A 131 -10.31 11.88 10.77
N LEU A 132 -9.63 10.74 10.93
CA LEU A 132 -8.67 10.52 12.01
C LEU A 132 -7.55 11.56 11.97
N SER A 133 -7.08 11.90 10.77
CA SER A 133 -5.97 12.81 10.57
C SER A 133 -6.35 14.28 10.86
N ILE A 134 -7.53 14.73 10.43
CA ILE A 134 -8.04 16.08 10.74
C ILE A 134 -8.25 16.21 12.25
N LYS A 135 -8.95 15.24 12.84
CA LYS A 135 -9.32 15.29 14.26
C LYS A 135 -8.10 15.31 15.20
N ASN A 136 -7.01 14.66 14.79
CA ASN A 136 -5.78 14.56 15.58
C ASN A 136 -4.63 15.45 15.03
N ASN A 137 -4.92 16.40 14.14
CA ASN A 137 -3.95 17.32 13.51
C ASN A 137 -2.72 16.61 12.89
N ASN A 138 -2.92 15.42 12.34
CA ASN A 138 -1.89 14.59 11.72
C ASN A 138 -1.79 14.88 10.22
N LYS A 139 -0.96 15.86 9.85
CA LYS A 139 -0.76 16.25 8.44
C LYS A 139 -0.21 15.11 7.58
N SER A 140 0.63 14.24 8.14
CA SER A 140 1.19 13.10 7.40
C SER A 140 0.12 12.09 7.00
N GLY A 141 -0.88 11.85 7.84
CA GLY A 141 -2.00 10.98 7.49
C GLY A 141 -2.87 11.54 6.35
N LEU A 142 -3.03 12.87 6.28
CA LEU A 142 -3.70 13.52 5.14
C LEU A 142 -2.92 13.37 3.84
N TRP A 143 -1.59 13.54 3.87
CA TRP A 143 -0.75 13.32 2.71
C TRP A 143 -0.77 11.86 2.25
N ALA A 144 -0.68 10.90 3.17
CA ALA A 144 -0.82 9.48 2.85
C ALA A 144 -2.16 9.20 2.15
N CYS A 145 -3.26 9.70 2.71
CA CYS A 145 -4.59 9.56 2.11
C CYS A 145 -4.65 10.15 0.70
N GLY A 146 -4.18 11.39 0.52
CA GLY A 146 -4.20 12.07 -0.77
C GLY A 146 -3.35 11.35 -1.83
N THR A 147 -2.15 10.93 -1.45
CA THR A 147 -1.26 10.16 -2.33
C THR A 147 -1.88 8.83 -2.75
N TYR A 148 -2.48 8.08 -1.83
CA TYR A 148 -3.11 6.80 -2.16
C TYR A 148 -4.32 6.95 -3.07
N LEU A 149 -5.17 7.96 -2.83
CA LEU A 149 -6.30 8.29 -3.72
C LEU A 149 -5.80 8.69 -5.12
N PHE A 150 -4.74 9.48 -5.19
CA PHE A 150 -4.16 9.87 -6.48
C PHE A 150 -3.68 8.64 -7.27
N ILE A 151 -2.96 7.73 -6.63
CA ILE A 151 -2.48 6.49 -7.24
C ILE A 151 -3.65 5.67 -7.76
N VAL A 152 -4.65 5.41 -6.91
CA VAL A 152 -5.79 4.56 -7.24
C VAL A 152 -6.66 5.15 -8.35
N PHE A 153 -6.96 6.45 -8.34
CA PHE A 153 -7.94 7.03 -9.27
C PHE A 153 -7.33 7.67 -10.53
N PHE A 154 -6.04 8.02 -10.52
CA PHE A 154 -5.42 8.76 -11.63
C PHE A 154 -4.23 8.05 -12.28
N LEU A 155 -3.53 7.17 -11.55
CA LEU A 155 -2.37 6.46 -12.10
C LEU A 155 -2.68 5.01 -12.45
N ASN A 156 -3.46 4.32 -11.62
CA ASN A 156 -3.93 2.98 -11.91
C ASN A 156 -5.17 3.05 -12.81
N ASP A 157 -4.96 3.02 -14.12
CA ASP A 157 -6.04 2.68 -15.03
C ASP A 157 -6.25 1.17 -14.94
N PHE A 158 -7.33 0.76 -14.28
CA PHE A 158 -7.54 -0.59 -13.76
C PHE A 158 -7.86 -1.64 -14.84
N GLU A 159 -7.84 -1.24 -16.11
CA GLU A 159 -8.02 -2.09 -17.27
C GLU A 159 -6.65 -2.38 -17.91
N ASP A 160 -6.16 -3.61 -17.71
CA ASP A 160 -5.18 -4.30 -18.57
C ASP A 160 -3.80 -3.69 -18.89
N THR A 161 -3.31 -2.70 -18.16
CA THR A 161 -1.93 -2.19 -18.39
C THR A 161 -0.85 -2.93 -17.59
N VAL A 162 -0.86 -4.26 -17.65
CA VAL A 162 0.21 -5.12 -17.12
C VAL A 162 1.57 -4.86 -17.83
N PHE A 163 1.55 -4.12 -18.95
CA PHE A 163 2.72 -3.81 -19.79
C PHE A 163 3.08 -2.31 -19.91
N ASN A 164 2.40 -1.39 -19.22
CA ASN A 164 2.75 0.03 -19.30
C ASN A 164 3.81 0.41 -18.25
N ILE A 165 5.08 0.16 -18.60
CA ILE A 165 6.24 0.42 -17.75
C ILE A 165 6.26 1.84 -17.15
N PRO A 166 6.04 2.93 -17.92
CA PRO A 166 5.94 4.28 -17.36
C PRO A 166 4.90 4.46 -16.26
N THR A 167 3.71 3.88 -16.43
CA THR A 167 2.63 4.01 -15.43
C THR A 167 2.98 3.26 -14.15
N GLN A 168 3.58 2.08 -14.27
CA GLN A 168 4.06 1.30 -13.12
C GLN A 168 5.13 2.07 -12.33
N ASP A 169 6.06 2.75 -13.01
CA ASP A 169 7.07 3.59 -12.35
C ASP A 169 6.44 4.73 -11.55
N TRP A 170 5.45 5.43 -12.10
CA TRP A 170 4.74 6.49 -11.38
C TRP A 170 3.95 5.95 -10.19
N CYS A 171 3.33 4.78 -10.33
CA CYS A 171 2.66 4.10 -9.22
C CYS A 171 3.66 3.77 -8.10
N ASN A 172 4.83 3.21 -8.42
CA ASN A 172 5.85 2.87 -7.42
C ASN A 172 6.39 4.11 -6.69
N VAL A 173 6.65 5.19 -7.43
CA VAL A 173 7.06 6.47 -6.82
C VAL A 173 5.97 7.00 -5.88
N GLY A 174 4.70 6.95 -6.31
CA GLY A 174 3.57 7.28 -5.45
C GLY A 174 3.52 6.42 -4.18
N MET A 175 3.70 5.11 -4.32
CA MET A 175 3.69 4.17 -3.20
C MET A 175 4.86 4.39 -2.23
N CYS A 176 6.03 4.84 -2.71
CA CYS A 176 7.12 5.29 -1.84
C CYS A 176 6.71 6.48 -0.99
N PHE A 177 6.10 7.52 -1.58
CA PHE A 177 5.60 8.67 -0.83
C PHE A 177 4.53 8.26 0.18
N PHE A 178 3.58 7.43 -0.24
CA PHE A 178 2.57 6.87 0.63
C PHE A 178 3.19 6.15 1.83
N ALA A 179 4.13 5.22 1.60
CA ALA A 179 4.82 4.49 2.66
C ALA A 179 5.51 5.42 3.67
N LEU A 180 6.22 6.45 3.20
CA LEU A 180 6.87 7.44 4.06
C LEU A 180 5.88 8.27 4.87
N PHE A 181 4.77 8.69 4.26
CA PHE A 181 3.73 9.44 4.95
C PHE A 181 2.99 8.56 5.98
N CYS A 182 2.74 7.30 5.68
CA CYS A 182 2.18 6.33 6.62
C CYS A 182 3.10 6.12 7.81
N LEU A 183 4.40 5.95 7.58
CA LEU A 183 5.39 5.79 8.65
C LEU A 183 5.35 6.99 9.60
N ARG A 184 5.37 8.22 9.07
CA ARG A 184 5.26 9.44 9.89
C ARG A 184 3.90 9.59 10.57
N ALA A 185 2.82 9.19 9.92
CA ALA A 185 1.48 9.24 10.50
C ALA A 185 1.36 8.31 11.71
N ILE A 186 1.92 7.11 11.62
CA ILE A 186 1.89 6.10 12.68
C ILE A 186 2.92 6.42 13.78
N ASN A 187 4.15 6.80 13.43
CA ASN A 187 5.21 7.12 14.38
C ASN A 187 5.37 8.61 14.61
N VAL A 188 4.62 9.16 15.57
CA VAL A 188 4.76 10.57 15.94
C VAL A 188 5.90 10.81 16.94
N ASN A 189 6.47 9.78 17.57
CA ASN A 189 7.63 9.93 18.46
C ASN A 189 8.71 8.89 18.14
N ASN A 190 9.87 9.36 17.63
CA ASN A 190 11.24 8.80 17.77
C ASN A 190 12.17 8.97 16.57
N VAL A 191 11.77 9.68 15.50
CA VAL A 191 12.75 10.11 14.49
C VAL A 191 12.49 11.58 14.13
N SER A 192 13.13 12.47 14.91
CA SER A 192 13.41 13.82 14.44
C SER A 192 14.45 13.72 13.33
N PHE A 193 14.05 14.08 12.11
CA PHE A 193 15.00 14.44 11.05
C PHE A 193 15.31 15.93 11.17
#